data_AF-A0A7X1NRZ0-F1
#
_entry.id   AF-A0A7X1NRZ0-F1
#
_cell.length_a   1.000
_cell.length_b   1.000
_cell.length_c   1.000
_cell.angle_alpha   90.00
_cell.angle_beta   90.00
_cell.angle_gamma   90.00
#
_symmetry.space_group_name_H-M   'P 1'
#
loop_
_entity.id
_entity.type
_entity.pdbx_description
1 polymer ?
#
loop_
_entity_poly.entity_id
_entity_poly.type
_entity_poly.pdbx_seq_one_letter_code
_entity_poly.pdbx_strand_id
1 'polypeptide(L)'
;MLDDGDAVVEVLAEAPRKPRASRRIPKSDAVLEAAVERARAAVLEVAPESQIGRHVSAVIEGERLVTHRFEAFLPGYGGWQWYASVARVARSKDVTVCEVGLLPSAASLLAPEWLPWSERVRPEDSATDDAGLPDGAAPAAAPQAGVAGTDEAAEDSMGGVTDASGPAPSAQRGDDDDAVPEAGPAPTDAAAGEPPATEDGSAASTGQPDDE
;
A
#
# COMPACT_ATOMS: atom_id res chain seq x y z
N MET A 1 -52.40 -38.38 6.87
CA MET A 1 -52.21 -37.29 7.84
C MET A 1 -50.98 -37.63 8.67
N LEU A 2 -49.76 -37.35 8.23
CA LEU A 2 -49.33 -36.32 7.24
C LEU A 2 -49.89 -34.95 7.60
N ASP A 3 -49.15 -34.26 8.46
CA ASP A 3 -49.28 -32.83 8.72
C ASP A 3 -47.96 -32.23 8.25
N ASP A 4 -47.91 -31.81 6.99
CA ASP A 4 -46.71 -31.28 6.34
C ASP A 4 -46.47 -29.84 6.81
N GLY A 5 -45.83 -29.73 7.98
CA GLY A 5 -45.41 -28.45 8.58
C GLY A 5 -44.27 -27.80 7.81
N ASP A 6 -44.59 -27.23 6.65
CA ASP A 6 -43.66 -26.44 5.83
C ASP A 6 -43.15 -25.23 6.63
N ALA A 7 -41.92 -25.35 7.13
CA ALA A 7 -41.27 -24.33 7.93
C ALA A 7 -40.74 -23.21 7.01
N VAL A 8 -41.64 -22.32 6.60
CA VAL A 8 -41.35 -21.16 5.75
C VAL A 8 -40.16 -20.36 6.29
N VAL A 9 -39.01 -20.49 5.62
CA VAL A 9 -37.79 -19.76 5.98
C VAL A 9 -37.97 -18.32 5.55
N GLU A 10 -38.35 -17.44 6.48
CA GLU A 10 -38.64 -16.04 6.19
C GLU A 10 -37.36 -15.28 5.82
N VAL A 11 -37.08 -15.20 4.51
CA VAL A 11 -35.93 -14.47 3.96
C VAL A 11 -36.14 -12.97 4.21
N LEU A 12 -35.51 -12.47 5.28
CA LEU A 12 -35.48 -11.06 5.62
C LEU A 12 -34.81 -10.25 4.51
N ALA A 13 -35.62 -9.67 3.63
CA ALA A 13 -35.16 -8.94 2.46
C ALA A 13 -34.24 -7.77 2.85
N GLU A 14 -33.03 -7.74 2.29
CA GLU A 14 -32.06 -6.69 2.62
C GLU A 14 -32.57 -5.31 2.18
N ALA A 15 -32.62 -4.35 3.11
CA ALA A 15 -33.19 -3.04 2.85
C ALA A 15 -32.41 -2.28 1.75
N PRO A 16 -33.10 -1.58 0.83
CA PRO A 16 -32.46 -0.96 -0.33
C PRO A 16 -31.40 0.07 0.09
N ARG A 17 -30.12 -0.27 -0.12
CA ARG A 17 -28.97 0.54 0.29
C ARG A 17 -29.06 1.94 -0.33
N LYS A 18 -29.22 2.94 0.54
CA LYS A 18 -29.41 4.36 0.17
C LYS A 18 -28.32 4.80 -0.82
N PRO A 19 -28.66 5.38 -1.99
CA PRO A 19 -27.68 5.67 -3.03
C PRO A 19 -26.58 6.58 -2.51
N ARG A 20 -25.33 6.11 -2.56
CA ARG A 20 -24.16 6.88 -2.14
C ARG A 20 -24.04 8.09 -3.06
N ALA A 21 -23.86 9.27 -2.49
CA ALA A 21 -23.68 10.50 -3.28
C ALA A 21 -22.53 10.32 -4.28
N SER A 22 -22.73 10.75 -5.53
CA SER A 22 -21.74 10.54 -6.59
C SER A 22 -20.43 11.26 -6.24
N ARG A 23 -19.36 10.48 -6.09
CA ARG A 23 -18.02 11.00 -5.82
C ARG A 23 -17.62 11.86 -7.03
N ARG A 24 -17.44 13.17 -6.83
CA ARG A 24 -16.89 14.03 -7.87
C ARG A 24 -15.51 13.50 -8.26
N ILE A 25 -15.30 13.28 -9.55
CA ILE A 25 -14.00 12.83 -10.07
C ILE A 25 -12.99 13.94 -9.73
N PRO A 26 -11.90 13.65 -9.00
CA PRO A 26 -10.85 14.63 -8.70
C PRO A 26 -10.18 15.11 -10.00
N LYS A 27 -9.56 16.30 -9.97
CA LYS A 27 -8.78 16.74 -11.12
C LYS A 27 -7.49 15.90 -11.22
N SER A 28 -7.15 15.54 -12.45
CA SER A 28 -5.90 14.86 -12.82
C SER A 28 -4.65 15.59 -12.29
N ASP A 29 -3.68 14.80 -11.84
CA ASP A 29 -2.34 15.27 -11.48
C ASP A 29 -1.33 14.57 -12.39
N ALA A 30 -0.92 15.27 -13.45
CA ALA A 30 -0.04 14.74 -14.49
C ALA A 30 1.32 14.24 -13.96
N VAL A 31 1.77 14.72 -12.79
CA VAL A 31 3.01 14.23 -12.16
C VAL A 31 2.80 12.84 -11.54
N LEU A 32 1.60 12.58 -11.01
CA LEU A 32 1.22 11.26 -10.51
C LEU A 32 0.87 10.31 -11.65
N GLU A 33 0.13 10.76 -12.67
CA GLU A 33 -0.19 9.93 -13.84
C GLU A 33 1.07 9.47 -14.61
N ALA A 34 2.15 10.26 -14.56
CA ALA A 34 3.46 9.89 -15.09
C ALA A 34 4.35 9.07 -14.14
N ALA A 35 3.95 8.83 -12.88
CA ALA A 35 4.80 8.23 -11.84
C ALA A 35 4.96 6.71 -11.93
N VAL A 36 4.79 6.13 -13.12
CA VAL A 36 4.81 4.68 -13.39
C VAL A 36 6.05 4.00 -12.82
N GLU A 37 7.25 4.57 -13.04
CA GLU A 37 8.49 3.98 -12.52
C GLU A 37 8.62 4.07 -10.99
N ARG A 38 8.11 5.14 -10.36
CA ARG A 38 8.12 5.24 -8.88
C ARG A 38 7.15 4.24 -8.26
N ALA A 39 6.00 4.02 -8.90
CA ALA A 39 5.06 2.97 -8.53
C ALA A 39 5.64 1.56 -8.76
N ARG A 40 6.32 1.32 -9.90
CA ARG A 40 6.93 0.02 -10.21
C ARG A 40 8.06 -0.32 -9.25
N ALA A 41 8.90 0.66 -8.92
CA ALA A 41 9.94 0.51 -7.88
C ALA A 41 9.35 0.09 -6.53
N ALA A 42 8.17 0.61 -6.15
CA ALA A 42 7.50 0.22 -4.91
C ALA A 42 6.97 -1.22 -4.93
N VAL A 43 6.54 -1.74 -6.09
CA VAL A 43 6.19 -3.17 -6.24
C VAL A 43 7.46 -4.03 -6.15
N LEU A 44 8.59 -3.56 -6.67
CA LEU A 44 9.89 -4.22 -6.56
C LEU A 44 10.46 -4.28 -5.13
N GLU A 45 9.99 -3.44 -4.21
CA GLU A 45 10.33 -3.51 -2.78
C GLU A 45 9.68 -4.75 -2.09
N VAL A 46 8.62 -5.35 -2.69
CA VAL A 46 7.87 -6.48 -2.10
C VAL A 46 7.79 -7.74 -2.98
N ALA A 47 8.09 -7.65 -4.28
CA ALA A 47 8.02 -8.76 -5.22
C ALA A 47 9.20 -8.74 -6.24
N PRO A 48 9.70 -9.89 -6.69
CA PRO A 48 10.75 -9.94 -7.69
C PRO A 48 10.25 -9.48 -9.07
N GLU A 49 11.14 -8.87 -9.85
CA GLU A 49 10.96 -8.42 -11.24
C GLU A 49 10.18 -9.42 -12.12
N SER A 50 10.47 -10.72 -12.00
CA SER A 50 9.82 -11.79 -12.78
C SER A 50 8.32 -11.97 -12.50
N GLN A 51 7.78 -11.38 -11.43
CA GLN A 51 6.36 -11.42 -11.09
C GLN A 51 5.60 -10.15 -11.49
N ILE A 52 6.28 -9.13 -12.02
CA ILE A 52 5.74 -7.78 -12.28
C ILE A 52 5.81 -7.47 -13.78
N GLY A 53 4.69 -7.64 -14.47
CA GLY A 53 4.58 -7.36 -15.90
C GLY A 53 4.48 -5.87 -16.25
N ARG A 54 3.92 -5.59 -17.43
CA ARG A 54 3.74 -4.21 -17.94
C ARG A 54 2.76 -3.41 -17.07
N HIS A 55 2.90 -2.09 -17.11
CA HIS A 55 1.88 -1.17 -16.60
C HIS A 55 0.58 -1.32 -17.40
N VAL A 56 -0.54 -1.37 -16.70
CA VAL A 56 -1.89 -1.60 -17.25
C VAL A 56 -2.72 -0.32 -17.24
N SER A 57 -2.70 0.42 -16.13
CA SER A 57 -3.58 1.59 -15.93
C SER A 57 -3.12 2.46 -14.75
N ALA A 58 -3.24 3.77 -14.89
CA ALA A 58 -3.26 4.71 -13.78
C ALA A 58 -4.71 5.16 -13.52
N VAL A 59 -5.16 5.12 -12.26
CA VAL A 59 -6.55 5.45 -11.87
C VAL A 59 -6.55 6.55 -10.81
N ILE A 60 -7.31 7.64 -11.02
CA ILE A 60 -7.42 8.75 -10.07
C ILE A 60 -8.38 8.36 -8.94
N GLU A 61 -7.83 8.04 -7.77
CA GLU A 61 -8.59 7.65 -6.57
C GLU A 61 -8.87 8.82 -5.62
N GLY A 62 -8.21 9.97 -5.77
CA GLY A 62 -8.40 11.14 -4.90
C GLY A 62 -7.74 12.41 -5.43
N GLU A 63 -7.89 13.53 -4.72
CA GLU A 63 -7.08 14.72 -5.01
C GLU A 63 -5.62 14.38 -4.68
N ARG A 64 -4.72 14.51 -5.67
CA ARG A 64 -3.31 14.07 -5.57
C ARG A 64 -3.15 12.63 -5.08
N LEU A 65 -4.02 11.71 -5.52
CA LEU A 65 -3.91 10.27 -5.26
C LEU A 65 -4.25 9.49 -6.53
N VAL A 66 -3.29 8.72 -7.02
CA VAL A 66 -3.40 7.87 -8.22
C VAL A 66 -2.92 6.47 -7.89
N THR A 67 -3.65 5.45 -8.34
CA THR A 67 -3.24 4.05 -8.22
C THR A 67 -2.78 3.53 -9.58
N HIS A 68 -1.49 3.21 -9.69
CA HIS A 68 -0.95 2.48 -10.84
C HIS A 68 -1.20 0.99 -10.68
N ARG A 69 -1.40 0.30 -11.80
CA ARG A 69 -1.55 -1.17 -11.84
C ARG A 69 -0.62 -1.81 -12.86
N PHE A 70 -0.16 -3.01 -12.56
CA PHE A 70 0.74 -3.82 -13.38
C PHE A 70 0.21 -5.26 -13.46
N GLU A 71 0.52 -5.99 -14.53
CA GLU A 71 0.18 -7.42 -14.62
C GLU A 71 0.93 -8.23 -13.54
N ALA A 72 0.24 -9.16 -12.86
CA ALA A 72 0.87 -10.04 -11.88
C ALA A 72 1.09 -11.44 -12.46
N PHE A 73 2.32 -11.93 -12.36
CA PHE A 73 2.71 -13.31 -12.73
C PHE A 73 2.99 -14.18 -11.50
N LEU A 74 2.36 -13.87 -10.37
CA LEU A 74 2.46 -14.64 -9.12
C LEU A 74 1.60 -15.92 -9.21
N PRO A 75 2.17 -17.13 -8.98
CA PRO A 75 1.42 -18.38 -9.02
C PRO A 75 0.22 -18.39 -8.06
N GLY A 76 -0.92 -18.91 -8.53
CA GLY A 76 -2.20 -18.88 -7.81
C GLY A 76 -3.03 -17.61 -8.03
N TYR A 77 -2.40 -16.48 -8.35
CA TYR A 77 -3.06 -15.18 -8.55
C TYR A 77 -3.35 -14.89 -10.03
N GLY A 78 -3.81 -15.91 -10.77
CA GLY A 78 -4.08 -15.82 -12.21
C GLY A 78 -5.07 -14.70 -12.55
N GLY A 79 -4.64 -13.76 -13.41
CA GLY A 79 -5.43 -12.61 -13.84
C GLY A 79 -5.49 -11.43 -12.87
N TRP A 80 -4.84 -11.52 -11.70
CA TRP A 80 -4.74 -10.41 -10.75
C TRP A 80 -3.72 -9.35 -11.24
N GLN A 81 -3.75 -8.19 -10.60
CA GLN A 81 -2.89 -7.05 -10.90
C GLN A 81 -2.16 -6.61 -9.63
N TRP A 82 -0.85 -6.37 -9.73
CA TRP A 82 -0.15 -5.57 -8.74
C TRP A 82 -0.66 -4.14 -8.79
N TYR A 83 -0.70 -3.46 -7.65
CA TYR A 83 -0.94 -2.03 -7.58
C TYR A 83 0.03 -1.34 -6.63
N ALA A 84 0.26 -0.06 -6.89
CA ALA A 84 0.83 0.87 -5.92
C ALA A 84 0.04 2.18 -5.97
N SER A 85 -0.47 2.61 -4.82
CA SER A 85 -1.15 3.90 -4.66
C SER A 85 -0.10 4.96 -4.34
N VAL A 86 -0.06 6.02 -5.13
CA VAL A 86 0.92 7.11 -5.04
C VAL A 86 0.24 8.47 -4.88
N ALA A 87 0.85 9.34 -4.08
CA ALA A 87 0.31 10.64 -3.72
C ALA A 87 1.39 11.73 -3.71
N ARG A 88 0.97 13.00 -3.65
CA ARG A 88 1.87 14.15 -3.43
C ARG A 88 1.42 15.02 -2.27
N VAL A 89 2.35 15.32 -1.37
CA VAL A 89 2.16 16.28 -0.28
C VAL A 89 1.92 17.68 -0.84
N ALA A 90 1.02 18.45 -0.23
CA ALA A 90 0.63 19.77 -0.74
C ALA A 90 1.83 20.73 -0.88
N ARG A 91 2.03 21.26 -2.09
CA ARG A 91 3.16 22.10 -2.55
C ARG A 91 4.50 21.38 -2.78
N SER A 92 4.63 20.10 -2.45
CA SER A 92 5.79 19.30 -2.87
C SER A 92 5.71 18.92 -4.36
N LYS A 93 6.86 18.67 -4.98
CA LYS A 93 6.99 18.04 -6.30
C LYS A 93 7.05 16.51 -6.21
N ASP A 94 7.45 15.99 -5.06
CA ASP A 94 7.82 14.60 -4.81
C ASP A 94 6.61 13.66 -4.81
N VAL A 95 6.85 12.40 -5.21
CA VAL A 95 5.84 11.34 -5.25
C VAL A 95 6.11 10.32 -4.14
N THR A 96 5.21 10.28 -3.16
CA THR A 96 5.21 9.33 -2.05
C THR A 96 4.32 8.13 -2.37
N VAL A 97 4.74 6.94 -1.96
CA VAL A 97 3.92 5.72 -2.02
C VAL A 97 3.08 5.66 -0.74
N CYS A 98 1.81 5.30 -0.85
CA CYS A 98 0.91 5.09 0.29
C CYS A 98 0.79 3.61 0.68
N GLU A 99 0.73 2.73 -0.31
CA GLU A 99 0.46 1.30 -0.16
C GLU A 99 0.83 0.56 -1.46
N VAL A 100 1.07 -0.75 -1.35
CA VAL A 100 1.42 -1.66 -2.44
C VAL A 100 0.73 -2.99 -2.18
N GLY A 101 0.23 -3.67 -3.21
CA GLY A 101 -0.38 -4.99 -3.05
C GLY A 101 -0.94 -5.60 -4.32
N LEU A 102 -1.86 -6.55 -4.16
CA LEU A 102 -2.57 -7.24 -5.25
C LEU A 102 -4.06 -6.92 -5.21
N LEU A 103 -4.65 -6.69 -6.39
CA LEU A 103 -6.09 -6.54 -6.58
C LEU A 103 -6.59 -7.51 -7.67
N PRO A 104 -7.83 -8.03 -7.54
CA PRO A 104 -8.44 -8.78 -8.63
C PRO A 104 -8.78 -7.84 -9.80
N SER A 105 -8.70 -8.36 -11.01
CA SER A 105 -9.16 -7.70 -12.24
C SER A 105 -10.37 -8.44 -12.83
N ALA A 106 -10.92 -7.94 -13.95
CA ALA A 106 -11.96 -8.65 -14.69
C ALA A 106 -11.51 -10.01 -15.27
N ALA A 107 -10.20 -10.31 -15.27
CA ALA A 107 -9.63 -11.61 -15.66
C ALA A 107 -9.26 -12.50 -14.46
N SER A 108 -9.46 -12.03 -13.22
CA SER A 108 -9.12 -12.81 -12.02
C SER A 108 -10.10 -13.95 -11.78
N LEU A 109 -9.57 -15.11 -11.39
CA LEU A 109 -10.36 -16.09 -10.64
C LEU A 109 -10.72 -15.47 -9.27
N LEU A 110 -12.01 -15.34 -9.01
CA LEU A 110 -12.55 -14.87 -7.74
C LEU A 110 -12.76 -16.05 -6.77
N ALA A 111 -12.78 -15.74 -5.47
CA ALA A 111 -13.17 -16.70 -4.45
C ALA A 111 -14.66 -17.11 -4.61
N PRO A 112 -15.05 -18.32 -4.18
CA PRO A 112 -16.47 -18.68 -4.04
C PRO A 112 -17.15 -17.80 -2.98
N GLU A 113 -18.48 -17.88 -2.93
CA GLU A 113 -19.27 -17.19 -1.91
C GLU A 113 -18.86 -17.62 -0.48
N TRP A 114 -18.85 -16.65 0.44
CA TRP A 114 -18.45 -16.88 1.82
C TRP A 114 -19.59 -17.56 2.59
N LEU A 115 -19.46 -18.86 2.87
CA LEU A 115 -20.37 -19.55 3.78
C LEU A 115 -20.15 -19.08 5.23
N PRO A 116 -21.18 -18.83 6.05
CA PRO A 116 -21.06 -18.59 7.49
C PRO A 116 -20.17 -19.61 8.21
N TRP A 117 -19.45 -19.17 9.26
CA TRP A 117 -18.58 -20.08 10.02
C TRP A 117 -19.36 -21.27 10.60
N SER A 118 -20.58 -21.04 11.08
CA SER A 118 -21.54 -22.05 11.56
C SER A 118 -21.87 -23.15 10.54
N GLU A 119 -21.71 -22.89 9.24
CA GLU A 119 -21.94 -23.85 8.16
C GLU A 119 -20.66 -24.56 7.70
N ARG A 120 -19.50 -24.14 8.23
CA ARG A 120 -18.19 -24.79 8.01
C ARG A 120 -17.83 -25.77 9.13
N VAL A 121 -18.37 -25.56 10.33
CA VAL A 121 -18.18 -26.44 11.49
C VAL A 121 -18.64 -27.83 11.12
N ARG A 122 -17.77 -28.81 11.27
CA ARG A 122 -18.14 -30.20 11.16
C ARG A 122 -18.52 -30.76 12.52
N PRO A 123 -19.27 -31.88 12.59
CA PRO A 123 -19.56 -32.53 13.86
C PRO A 123 -18.29 -32.86 14.66
N GLU A 124 -17.19 -33.21 14.01
CA GLU A 124 -15.90 -33.45 14.67
C GLU A 124 -15.25 -32.21 15.30
N ASP A 125 -15.52 -31.00 14.78
CA ASP A 125 -14.91 -29.75 15.27
C ASP A 125 -15.55 -29.24 16.58
N SER A 126 -16.72 -29.78 16.95
CA SER A 126 -17.53 -29.27 18.08
C SER A 126 -17.21 -29.92 19.44
N ALA A 127 -16.50 -31.06 19.45
CA ALA A 127 -16.39 -31.95 20.61
C ALA A 127 -15.29 -31.55 21.62
N THR A 128 -15.12 -30.25 21.89
CA THR A 128 -14.01 -29.72 22.72
C THR A 128 -14.48 -28.91 23.95
N ASP A 129 -15.69 -28.33 23.94
CA ASP A 129 -16.18 -27.43 25.00
C ASP A 129 -17.20 -28.07 25.98
N ASP A 130 -17.62 -29.32 25.75
CA ASP A 130 -18.56 -30.05 26.63
C ASP A 130 -17.86 -30.92 27.70
N ALA A 131 -16.53 -30.90 27.74
CA ALA A 131 -15.70 -31.46 28.81
C ALA A 131 -15.77 -30.59 30.09
N GLY A 132 -16.95 -30.51 30.70
CA GLY A 132 -17.29 -29.55 31.75
C GLY A 132 -16.33 -29.53 32.94
N LEU A 133 -15.93 -28.30 33.32
CA LEU A 133 -15.36 -28.03 34.65
C LEU A 133 -16.33 -28.53 35.73
N PRO A 134 -15.87 -29.27 36.76
CA PRO A 134 -16.76 -29.78 37.80
C PRO A 134 -17.37 -28.62 38.60
N ASP A 135 -18.70 -28.62 38.69
CA ASP A 135 -19.47 -27.63 39.45
C ASP A 135 -19.02 -27.64 40.92
N GLY A 136 -18.54 -26.48 41.40
CA GLY A 136 -17.84 -26.32 42.67
C GLY A 136 -16.41 -25.78 42.57
N ALA A 137 -15.77 -25.82 41.40
CA ALA A 137 -14.48 -25.18 41.16
C ALA A 137 -14.63 -23.65 41.00
N ALA A 138 -14.84 -22.93 42.11
CA ALA A 138 -14.84 -21.47 42.12
C ALA A 138 -13.50 -20.93 41.55
N PRO A 139 -13.52 -19.89 40.69
CA PRO A 139 -12.30 -19.37 40.08
C PRO A 139 -11.39 -18.78 41.16
N ALA A 140 -10.29 -19.47 41.45
CA ALA A 140 -9.26 -18.97 42.35
C ALA A 140 -8.74 -17.63 41.80
N ALA A 141 -8.91 -16.56 42.59
CA ALA A 141 -8.61 -15.21 42.13
C ALA A 141 -7.15 -15.11 41.70
N ALA A 142 -6.91 -14.84 40.41
CA ALA A 142 -5.57 -14.64 39.89
C ALA A 142 -4.89 -13.50 40.67
N PRO A 143 -3.69 -13.71 41.23
CA PRO A 143 -3.02 -12.70 42.03
C PRO A 143 -2.68 -11.50 41.13
N GLN A 144 -3.34 -10.37 41.39
CA GLN A 144 -3.04 -9.11 40.70
C GLN A 144 -1.62 -8.69 41.07
N ALA A 145 -0.70 -8.76 40.12
CA ALA A 145 0.69 -8.34 40.27
C ALA A 145 0.79 -6.80 40.32
N GLY A 146 0.37 -6.22 41.44
CA GLY A 146 0.43 -4.78 41.70
C GLY A 146 1.88 -4.30 41.82
N VAL A 147 2.32 -3.48 40.86
CA VAL A 147 3.68 -2.92 40.83
C VAL A 147 3.80 -1.60 41.60
N ALA A 148 4.01 -1.73 42.91
CA ALA A 148 4.55 -0.70 43.81
C ALA A 148 5.29 -1.43 44.95
N GLY A 149 6.45 -1.01 45.45
CA GLY A 149 7.19 0.25 45.30
C GLY A 149 7.63 0.73 46.70
N THR A 150 8.78 1.42 46.83
CA THR A 150 9.50 1.76 48.12
C THR A 150 10.23 0.54 48.76
N ASP A 151 11.37 0.66 49.46
CA ASP A 151 12.32 1.79 49.71
C ASP A 151 13.77 1.27 49.94
N GLU A 152 14.76 2.15 50.20
CA GLU A 152 16.21 1.87 50.28
C GLU A 152 16.81 1.48 51.68
N ALA A 153 18.16 1.30 51.69
CA ALA A 153 19.16 1.16 52.77
C ALA A 153 19.68 -0.29 53.03
N ALA A 154 20.96 -0.67 52.84
CA ALA A 154 22.31 -0.06 52.97
C ALA A 154 22.91 -0.14 54.41
N GLU A 155 24.23 -0.27 54.65
CA GLU A 155 25.43 -0.29 53.75
C GLU A 155 25.69 -1.71 53.14
N ASP A 156 26.86 -2.35 52.95
CA ASP A 156 28.29 -2.30 53.37
C ASP A 156 29.08 -3.14 52.29
N SER A 157 30.37 -3.03 51.94
CA SER A 157 31.57 -2.47 52.60
C SER A 157 32.69 -2.02 51.64
N MET A 158 33.92 -1.87 52.18
CA MET A 158 35.17 -1.35 51.61
C MET A 158 35.87 -2.26 50.57
N GLY A 159 36.71 -1.76 49.65
CA GLY A 159 37.05 -0.35 49.37
C GLY A 159 38.32 -0.18 48.51
N GLY A 160 38.57 1.03 47.98
CA GLY A 160 39.78 1.35 47.20
C GLY A 160 39.80 2.80 46.68
N VAL A 161 40.77 3.60 47.11
CA VAL A 161 40.97 5.02 46.73
C VAL A 161 41.74 5.13 45.39
N THR A 162 41.65 6.20 44.59
CA THR A 162 42.15 7.58 44.86
C THR A 162 41.35 8.72 44.20
N ASP A 163 41.47 9.90 44.80
CA ASP A 163 40.95 11.21 44.34
C ASP A 163 41.69 11.82 43.13
N ALA A 164 40.97 12.57 42.28
CA ALA A 164 41.45 13.77 41.56
C ALA A 164 40.31 14.51 40.79
N SER A 165 39.92 15.69 41.29
CA SER A 165 39.02 16.75 40.74
C SER A 165 38.57 16.77 39.24
N GLY A 166 37.33 17.21 39.00
CA GLY A 166 36.73 17.52 37.67
C GLY A 166 37.08 18.93 37.13
N PRO A 167 36.17 19.69 36.44
CA PRO A 167 34.72 19.52 36.27
C PRO A 167 34.25 19.36 34.80
N ALA A 168 32.94 19.24 34.58
CA ALA A 168 32.31 19.15 33.25
C ALA A 168 31.73 20.49 32.74
N PRO A 169 31.73 20.74 31.42
CA PRO A 169 30.84 21.70 30.77
C PRO A 169 29.86 21.04 29.79
N SER A 170 28.57 21.26 30.06
CA SER A 170 27.51 21.65 29.12
C SER A 170 27.61 21.29 27.63
N ALA A 171 26.66 20.47 27.15
CA ALA A 171 26.37 20.35 25.72
C ALA A 171 25.70 21.63 25.20
N GLN A 172 26.37 22.35 24.31
CA GLN A 172 25.84 23.55 23.66
C GLN A 172 25.03 23.16 22.42
N ARG A 173 23.85 23.79 22.23
CA ARG A 173 23.15 23.77 20.94
C ARG A 173 23.92 24.62 19.94
N GLY A 174 24.12 24.08 18.74
CA GLY A 174 24.47 24.85 17.54
C GLY A 174 23.25 24.87 16.62
N ASP A 175 22.72 26.07 16.40
CA ASP A 175 21.94 26.38 15.21
C ASP A 175 22.96 26.87 14.16
N ASP A 176 23.09 26.17 13.03
CA ASP A 176 23.90 26.61 11.89
C ASP A 176 22.95 26.92 10.72
N ASP A 177 23.11 28.13 10.18
CA ASP A 177 22.16 28.78 9.27
C ASP A 177 22.62 28.75 7.79
N ASP A 178 21.69 29.11 6.91
CA ASP A 178 21.75 29.23 5.44
C ASP A 178 23.13 29.26 4.74
N ALA A 179 23.28 28.42 3.71
CA ALA A 179 24.41 28.43 2.78
C ALA A 179 24.00 28.06 1.33
N VAL A 180 23.46 29.04 0.58
CA VAL A 180 23.17 28.90 -0.86
C VAL A 180 24.46 28.75 -1.69
N PRO A 181 24.57 27.73 -2.57
CA PRO A 181 25.64 27.67 -3.56
C PRO A 181 25.34 28.56 -4.78
N GLU A 182 26.09 29.66 -4.90
CA GLU A 182 26.07 30.56 -6.06
C GLU A 182 26.59 29.89 -7.36
N ALA A 183 26.11 30.36 -8.52
CA ALA A 183 26.37 29.74 -9.82
C ALA A 183 27.58 30.35 -10.56
N GLY A 184 28.49 29.50 -11.05
CA GLY A 184 29.56 29.92 -11.96
C GLY A 184 29.04 30.24 -13.38
N PRO A 185 29.62 31.24 -14.09
CA PRO A 185 29.08 31.73 -15.36
C PRO A 185 29.36 30.81 -16.55
N ALA A 186 28.48 30.90 -17.57
CA ALA A 186 28.56 30.13 -18.81
C ALA A 186 29.57 30.74 -19.83
N PRO A 187 30.17 29.91 -20.71
CA PRO A 187 30.87 30.39 -21.91
C PRO A 187 29.88 30.91 -22.96
N THR A 188 30.32 31.87 -23.79
CA THR A 188 29.47 32.62 -24.73
C THR A 188 29.48 32.07 -26.17
N ASP A 189 28.45 32.45 -26.91
CA ASP A 189 28.14 32.18 -28.33
C ASP A 189 29.33 32.19 -29.31
N ALA A 190 29.34 31.22 -30.24
CA ALA A 190 30.05 31.32 -31.51
C ALA A 190 29.35 30.53 -32.65
N ALA A 191 28.31 31.12 -33.23
CA ALA A 191 27.94 31.07 -34.66
C ALA A 191 27.45 29.76 -35.34
N ALA A 192 26.20 29.86 -35.82
CA ALA A 192 25.71 29.50 -37.17
C ALA A 192 25.98 28.09 -37.76
N GLY A 193 24.90 27.32 -37.90
CA GLY A 193 24.77 26.22 -38.87
C GLY A 193 23.30 26.07 -39.29
N GLU A 194 22.97 26.44 -40.53
CA GLU A 194 21.60 26.33 -41.08
C GLU A 194 21.22 24.87 -41.42
N PRO A 195 19.97 24.45 -41.22
CA PRO A 195 19.49 23.16 -41.69
C PRO A 195 19.24 23.19 -43.22
N PRO A 196 19.79 22.26 -44.01
CA PRO A 196 19.43 22.13 -45.42
C PRO A 196 17.96 21.70 -45.57
N ALA A 197 17.36 22.15 -46.68
CA ALA A 197 15.92 22.12 -46.91
C ALA A 197 15.28 20.72 -46.94
N THR A 198 13.98 20.69 -46.65
CA THR A 198 13.06 19.65 -47.12
C THR A 198 12.97 19.70 -48.65
N GLU A 199 13.30 18.62 -49.35
CA GLU A 199 12.89 18.44 -50.75
C GLU A 199 11.52 17.74 -50.83
N ASP A 200 10.65 18.28 -51.68
CA ASP A 200 9.31 17.75 -51.96
C ASP A 200 9.38 16.68 -53.07
N GLY A 201 9.02 15.44 -52.73
CA GLY A 201 9.14 14.27 -53.62
C GLY A 201 7.84 13.92 -54.35
N SER A 202 7.31 14.82 -55.16
CA SER A 202 5.97 14.66 -55.75
C SER A 202 5.93 13.96 -57.14
N ALA A 203 4.99 13.01 -57.25
CA ALA A 203 4.28 12.55 -58.46
C ALA A 203 5.03 11.86 -59.64
N ALA A 204 4.98 10.52 -59.66
CA ALA A 204 4.58 9.67 -60.81
C ALA A 204 4.22 8.26 -60.26
N SER A 205 3.04 7.64 -60.43
CA SER A 205 2.08 7.51 -61.55
C SER A 205 2.44 6.42 -62.57
N THR A 206 1.43 5.65 -63.01
CA THR A 206 1.49 4.40 -63.80
C THR A 206 1.90 3.16 -62.98
N GLY A 207 1.17 2.04 -63.00
CA GLY A 207 -0.14 1.80 -63.63
C GLY A 207 -0.65 0.37 -63.37
N GLN A 208 -1.96 0.25 -63.19
CA GLN A 208 -2.66 -1.03 -62.95
C GLN A 208 -3.31 -1.50 -64.27
N PRO A 209 -3.17 -2.79 -64.61
CA PRO A 209 -4.09 -3.49 -65.49
C PRO A 209 -4.76 -4.66 -64.75
N ASP A 210 -6.01 -4.47 -64.34
CA ASP A 210 -6.99 -5.56 -64.40
C ASP A 210 -7.60 -5.51 -65.81
N ASP A 211 -7.60 -6.63 -66.53
CA ASP A 211 -8.77 -7.20 -67.21
C ASP A 211 -8.42 -8.56 -67.86
N GLU A 212 -9.38 -9.50 -67.76
CA GLU A 212 -9.49 -10.88 -68.31
C GLU A 212 -9.00 -12.07 -67.46
#